data_AF-A0A3D0RFM0-F1
#
_entry.id   AF-A0A3D0RFM0-F1
#
_cell.length_a   1.000
_cell.length_b   1.000
_cell.length_c   1.000
_cell.angle_alpha   90.00
_cell.angle_beta   90.00
_cell.angle_gamma   90.00
#
_symmetry.space_group_name_H-M   'P 1'
#
loop_
_entity.id
_entity.type
_entity.pdbx_description
1 polymer ?
#
loop_
_entity_poly.entity_id
_entity_poly.type
_entity_poly.pdbx_seq_one_letter_code
_entity_poly.pdbx_strand_id
1 'polypeptide(L)'
;MREQDFVAGQDFLLAVKKQWTTHMYPALKDQYADAGPEDDVATIAAHMDTNTDYRLFAWFERHLQKMKYSGSYGLAPYHRERQDALVDALLEPLTPDALQLDEQFEQPAYYTSVDIHQHPGGVWSEPVSGLIYERGARTTTPLLNKSHRDLHDRFTDS
;
A
#
# COMPACT_ATOMS: atom_id res chain seq x y z
N MET A 1 13.64 -4.96 14.09
CA MET A 1 12.64 -6.02 13.77
C MET A 1 13.32 -7.25 13.18
N ARG A 2 12.97 -8.49 13.58
CA ARG A 2 13.48 -9.70 12.90
C ARG A 2 12.72 -9.92 11.58
N GLU A 3 13.38 -10.47 10.58
CA GLU A 3 12.77 -10.69 9.26
C GLU A 3 11.54 -11.61 9.32
N GLN A 4 11.61 -12.68 10.11
CA GLN A 4 10.47 -13.58 10.31
C GLN A 4 9.23 -12.88 10.91
N ASP A 5 9.43 -11.92 11.82
CA ASP A 5 8.33 -11.20 12.46
C ASP A 5 7.69 -10.24 11.47
N PHE A 6 8.51 -9.61 10.63
CA PHE A 6 8.04 -8.77 9.53
C PHE A 6 7.22 -9.59 8.52
N VAL A 7 7.75 -10.72 8.05
CA VAL A 7 7.06 -11.59 7.09
C VAL A 7 5.72 -12.05 7.64
N ALA A 8 5.69 -12.56 8.88
CA ALA A 8 4.46 -12.97 9.52
C ALA A 8 3.45 -11.81 9.64
N GLY A 9 3.91 -10.60 9.97
CA GLY A 9 3.08 -9.41 10.02
C GLY A 9 2.48 -9.02 8.66
N GLN A 10 3.28 -9.08 7.60
CA GLN A 10 2.81 -8.79 6.24
C GLN A 10 1.84 -9.86 5.71
N ASP A 11 2.10 -11.14 6.00
CA ASP A 11 1.20 -12.25 5.63
C ASP A 11 -0.15 -12.14 6.35
N PHE A 12 -0.14 -11.79 7.64
CA PHE A 12 -1.35 -11.49 8.38
C PHE A 12 -2.14 -10.33 7.74
N LEU A 13 -1.48 -9.21 7.43
CA LEU A 13 -2.12 -8.06 6.78
C LEU A 13 -2.72 -8.44 5.41
N LEU A 14 -2.02 -9.26 4.63
CA LEU A 14 -2.51 -9.75 3.35
C LEU A 14 -3.76 -10.63 3.53
N ALA A 15 -3.76 -11.53 4.51
CA ALA A 15 -4.90 -12.39 4.81
C ALA A 15 -6.13 -11.58 5.25
N VAL A 16 -5.95 -10.61 6.16
CA VAL A 16 -7.04 -9.74 6.60
C VAL A 16 -7.55 -8.89 5.44
N LYS A 17 -6.67 -8.36 4.58
CA LYS A 17 -7.09 -7.59 3.41
C LYS A 17 -7.89 -8.42 2.41
N LYS A 18 -7.51 -9.69 2.20
CA LYS A 18 -8.31 -10.63 1.39
C LYS A 18 -9.71 -10.79 1.99
N GLN A 19 -9.81 -11.02 3.29
CA GLN A 19 -11.10 -11.11 3.97
C GLN A 19 -11.94 -9.84 3.81
N TRP A 20 -11.33 -8.68 4.04
CA TRP A 20 -11.94 -7.36 3.92
C TRP A 20 -12.49 -7.11 2.51
N THR A 21 -11.72 -7.45 1.48
CA THR A 21 -12.12 -7.15 0.09
C THR A 21 -13.04 -8.20 -0.54
N THR A 22 -12.89 -9.49 -0.22
CA THR A 22 -13.64 -10.57 -0.89
C THR A 22 -14.85 -11.08 -0.11
N HIS A 23 -14.96 -10.77 1.18
CA HIS A 23 -16.08 -11.22 2.01
C HIS A 23 -16.83 -10.05 2.64
N MET A 24 -16.11 -9.15 3.32
CA MET A 24 -16.78 -8.03 4.02
C MET A 24 -17.42 -7.05 3.05
N TYR A 25 -16.70 -6.64 2.00
CA TYR A 25 -17.25 -5.71 1.01
C TYR A 25 -18.49 -6.26 0.27
N PRO A 26 -18.49 -7.50 -0.28
CA PRO A 26 -19.70 -8.07 -0.87
C PRO A 26 -20.87 -8.18 0.12
N ALA A 27 -20.61 -8.62 1.37
CA ALA A 27 -21.67 -8.72 2.38
C ALA A 27 -22.31 -7.35 2.69
N LEU A 28 -21.52 -6.27 2.71
CA LEU A 28 -22.06 -4.92 2.86
C LEU A 28 -22.90 -4.48 1.66
N LYS A 29 -22.53 -4.87 0.45
CA LYS A 29 -23.34 -4.60 -0.73
C LYS A 29 -24.68 -5.31 -0.66
N ASP A 30 -24.69 -6.56 -0.21
CA ASP A 30 -25.91 -7.35 -0.06
C ASP A 30 -26.83 -6.74 1.01
N GLN A 31 -26.27 -6.39 2.18
CA GLN A 31 -27.02 -5.68 3.24
C GLN A 31 -27.61 -4.36 2.76
N TYR A 32 -26.85 -3.60 1.98
CA TYR A 32 -27.33 -2.36 1.40
C TYR A 32 -28.47 -2.58 0.39
N ALA A 33 -28.35 -3.60 -0.46
CA ALA A 33 -29.39 -3.97 -1.42
C ALA A 33 -30.69 -4.44 -0.72
N ASP A 34 -30.58 -5.17 0.38
CA ASP A 34 -31.74 -5.65 1.16
C ASP A 34 -32.46 -4.52 1.91
N ALA A 35 -31.75 -3.44 2.24
CA ALA A 35 -32.28 -2.33 3.03
C ALA A 35 -33.10 -1.31 2.22
N GLY A 36 -33.29 -1.55 0.91
CA GLY A 36 -33.94 -0.62 -0.01
C GLY A 36 -32.94 0.39 -0.55
N PRO A 37 -32.26 0.09 -1.68
CA PRO A 37 -31.17 0.91 -2.17
C PRO A 37 -31.67 2.28 -2.65
N GLU A 38 -30.96 3.31 -2.24
CA GLU A 38 -31.10 4.69 -2.69
C GLU A 38 -29.91 5.09 -3.59
N ASP A 39 -30.05 6.15 -4.37
CA ASP A 39 -28.95 6.65 -5.22
C ASP A 39 -28.26 7.89 -4.62
N ASP A 40 -28.81 8.46 -3.55
CA ASP A 40 -28.26 9.64 -2.90
C ASP A 40 -27.15 9.28 -1.89
N VAL A 41 -25.94 9.76 -2.14
CA VAL A 41 -24.75 9.48 -1.33
C VAL A 41 -24.92 9.90 0.13
N ALA A 42 -25.57 11.03 0.39
CA ALA A 42 -25.76 11.52 1.76
C ALA A 42 -26.69 10.60 2.55
N THR A 43 -27.74 10.12 1.92
CA THR A 43 -28.71 9.21 2.55
C THR A 43 -28.12 7.82 2.74
N ILE A 44 -27.34 7.32 1.78
CA ILE A 44 -26.53 6.10 1.94
C ILE A 44 -25.61 6.21 3.15
N ALA A 45 -24.87 7.30 3.26
CA ALA A 45 -23.93 7.51 4.35
C ALA A 45 -24.65 7.53 5.71
N ALA A 46 -25.77 8.25 5.82
CA ALA A 46 -26.57 8.32 7.05
C ALA A 46 -27.14 6.95 7.46
N HIS A 47 -27.60 6.16 6.48
CA HIS A 47 -28.09 4.80 6.73
C HIS A 47 -26.95 3.88 7.21
N MET A 48 -25.86 3.85 6.47
CA MET A 48 -24.73 2.95 6.74
C MET A 48 -23.95 3.32 8.00
N ASP A 49 -23.96 4.59 8.43
CA ASP A 49 -23.24 5.03 9.65
C ASP A 49 -23.68 4.26 10.91
N THR A 50 -24.93 3.82 10.98
CA THR A 50 -25.44 3.02 12.10
C THR A 50 -25.16 1.51 11.95
N ASN A 51 -24.78 1.04 10.76
CA ASN A 51 -24.49 -0.36 10.48
C ASN A 51 -23.13 -0.76 11.08
N THR A 52 -23.14 -1.78 11.95
CA THR A 52 -21.94 -2.24 12.66
C THR A 52 -20.90 -2.84 11.71
N ASP A 53 -21.33 -3.60 10.70
CA ASP A 53 -20.44 -4.21 9.71
C ASP A 53 -19.77 -3.13 8.84
N TYR A 54 -20.52 -2.08 8.49
CA TYR A 54 -19.97 -0.95 7.74
C TYR A 54 -18.90 -0.22 8.56
N ARG A 55 -19.19 0.06 9.83
CA ARG A 55 -18.21 0.70 10.74
C ARG A 55 -16.96 -0.16 10.90
N LEU A 56 -17.11 -1.48 11.00
CA LEU A 56 -15.97 -2.40 11.07
C LEU A 56 -15.17 -2.40 9.75
N PHE A 57 -15.84 -2.41 8.61
CA PHE A 57 -15.21 -2.34 7.29
C PHE A 57 -14.42 -1.03 7.09
N ALA A 58 -15.02 0.12 7.41
CA ALA A 58 -14.37 1.43 7.32
C ALA A 58 -13.20 1.55 8.32
N TRP A 59 -13.35 0.95 9.51
CA TRP A 59 -12.24 0.84 10.46
C TRP A 59 -11.08 0.05 9.85
N PHE A 60 -11.33 -1.11 9.24
CA PHE A 60 -10.27 -1.88 8.59
C PHE A 60 -9.64 -1.13 7.42
N GLU A 61 -10.42 -0.43 6.60
CA GLU A 61 -9.90 0.34 5.46
C GLU A 61 -8.76 1.28 5.89
N ARG A 62 -9.00 2.08 6.95
CA ARG A 62 -7.98 2.99 7.48
C ARG A 62 -6.86 2.26 8.22
N HIS A 63 -7.19 1.31 9.08
CA HIS A 63 -6.21 0.73 10.00
C HIS A 63 -5.30 -0.29 9.33
N LEU A 64 -5.77 -1.01 8.31
CA LEU A 64 -4.91 -1.89 7.50
C LEU A 64 -3.84 -1.10 6.75
N GLN A 65 -4.17 0.07 6.20
CA GLN A 65 -3.18 0.92 5.53
C GLN A 65 -2.14 1.48 6.52
N LYS A 66 -2.59 1.95 7.69
CA LYS A 66 -1.68 2.39 8.76
C LYS A 66 -0.78 1.26 9.25
N MET A 67 -1.31 0.06 9.47
CA MET A 67 -0.51 -1.10 9.89
C MET A 67 0.49 -1.51 8.81
N LYS A 68 0.08 -1.47 7.54
CA LYS A 68 0.93 -1.78 6.38
C LYS A 68 2.15 -0.86 6.32
N TYR A 69 1.97 0.47 6.38
CA TYR A 69 3.10 1.38 6.23
C TYR A 69 3.83 1.67 7.54
N SER A 70 3.10 1.99 8.61
CA SER A 70 3.67 2.62 9.81
C SER A 70 3.51 1.80 11.09
N GLY A 71 2.87 0.62 11.02
CA GLY A 71 2.70 -0.26 12.17
C GLY A 71 4.02 -0.85 12.67
N SER A 72 4.01 -1.53 13.83
CA SER A 72 5.20 -2.15 14.42
C SER A 72 5.86 -3.20 13.52
N TYR A 73 5.11 -3.80 12.59
CA TYR A 73 5.61 -4.70 11.54
C TYR A 73 5.44 -4.10 10.13
N GLY A 74 5.33 -2.78 10.06
CA GLY A 74 5.07 -2.02 8.85
C GLY A 74 6.30 -1.91 7.95
N LEU A 75 6.05 -1.55 6.69
CA LEU A 75 7.07 -1.40 5.66
C LEU A 75 8.08 -0.31 6.01
N ALA A 76 7.62 0.88 6.44
CA ALA A 76 8.51 2.00 6.71
C ALA A 76 9.54 1.68 7.82
N PRO A 77 9.15 1.24 9.05
CA PRO A 77 10.15 0.90 10.06
C PRO A 77 11.05 -0.26 9.64
N TYR A 78 10.53 -1.28 8.92
CA TYR A 78 11.34 -2.40 8.46
C TYR A 78 12.47 -1.98 7.51
N HIS A 79 12.17 -1.13 6.52
CA HIS A 79 13.16 -0.68 5.53
C HIS A 79 14.10 0.36 6.11
N ARG A 80 13.62 1.29 6.95
CA ARG A 80 14.46 2.30 7.61
C ARG A 80 15.51 1.67 8.52
N GLU A 81 15.16 0.63 9.27
CA GLU A 81 16.14 -0.13 10.09
C GLU A 81 17.26 -0.76 9.25
N ARG A 82 17.06 -0.94 7.94
CA ARG A 82 17.97 -1.61 7.01
C ARG A 82 18.50 -0.68 5.93
N GLN A 83 18.27 0.63 6.06
CA GLN A 83 18.51 1.58 5.00
C GLN A 83 19.94 1.50 4.48
N ASP A 84 20.94 1.49 5.36
CA ASP A 84 22.35 1.50 4.95
C ASP A 84 22.68 0.30 4.05
N ALA A 85 22.35 -0.92 4.50
CA ALA A 85 22.59 -2.12 3.72
C ALA A 85 21.80 -2.18 2.40
N LEU A 86 20.57 -1.64 2.39
CA LEU A 86 19.74 -1.57 1.19
C LEU A 86 20.28 -0.55 0.18
N VAL A 87 20.75 0.60 0.65
CA VAL A 87 21.35 1.64 -0.18
C VAL A 87 22.69 1.17 -0.73
N ASP A 88 23.54 0.54 0.08
CA ASP A 88 24.80 -0.04 -0.38
C ASP A 88 24.58 -1.05 -1.51
N ALA A 89 23.56 -1.92 -1.39
CA ALA A 89 23.21 -2.88 -2.44
C ALA A 89 22.68 -2.21 -3.73
N LEU A 90 22.05 -1.03 -3.63
CA LEU A 90 21.60 -0.25 -4.80
C LEU A 90 22.75 0.50 -5.49
N LEU A 91 23.86 0.72 -4.79
CA LEU A 91 25.06 1.38 -5.31
C LEU A 91 26.03 0.42 -6.00
N GLU A 92 25.74 -0.89 -6.01
CA GLU A 92 26.46 -1.86 -6.82
C GLU A 92 26.47 -1.39 -8.30
N PRO A 93 27.62 -1.37 -8.98
CA PRO A 93 27.76 -0.68 -10.25
C PRO A 93 26.76 -1.20 -11.29
N LEU A 94 25.80 -0.35 -11.65
CA LEU A 94 25.04 -0.54 -12.88
C LEU A 94 25.98 -0.30 -14.07
N THR A 95 25.73 -0.97 -15.20
CA THR A 95 26.44 -0.60 -16.44
C THR A 95 26.16 0.88 -16.73
N PRO A 96 27.14 1.67 -17.21
CA PRO A 96 26.97 3.12 -17.43
C PRO A 96 25.75 3.50 -18.28
N ASP A 97 25.30 2.59 -19.15
CA ASP A 97 24.14 2.80 -20.03
C ASP A 97 22.79 2.40 -19.38
N ALA A 98 22.79 1.80 -18.18
CA ALA A 98 21.57 1.30 -17.52
C ALA A 98 20.86 2.35 -16.66
N LEU A 99 21.57 3.36 -16.15
CA LEU A 99 20.99 4.42 -15.34
C LEU A 99 21.80 5.70 -15.45
N GLN A 100 21.16 6.79 -15.87
CA GLN A 100 21.71 8.14 -15.83
C GLN A 100 20.93 8.95 -14.80
N LEU A 101 21.60 9.34 -13.72
CA LEU A 101 21.04 10.21 -12.69
C LEU A 101 21.33 11.67 -13.06
N ASP A 102 20.31 12.53 -12.91
CA ASP A 102 20.47 13.97 -12.99
C ASP A 102 20.44 14.54 -11.57
N GLU A 103 21.60 14.99 -11.08
CA GLU A 103 21.73 15.60 -9.74
C GLU A 103 20.98 16.93 -9.62
N GLN A 104 20.59 17.53 -10.74
CA GLN A 104 19.82 18.78 -10.78
C GLN A 104 18.31 18.54 -10.90
N PHE A 105 17.88 17.28 -10.93
CA PHE A 105 16.47 16.95 -11.03
C PHE A 105 15.70 17.41 -9.78
N GLU A 106 14.73 18.29 -9.98
CA GLU A 106 13.78 18.70 -8.96
C GLU A 106 12.40 18.09 -9.21
N GLN A 107 11.80 17.52 -8.17
CA GLN A 107 10.45 16.98 -8.25
C GLN A 107 9.43 18.10 -8.50
N PRO A 108 8.44 17.93 -9.40
CA PRO A 108 7.38 18.92 -9.59
C PRO A 108 6.64 19.23 -8.27
N ALA A 109 6.31 20.49 -8.04
CA ALA A 109 5.66 20.93 -6.79
C ALA A 109 4.35 20.17 -6.48
N TYR A 110 3.57 19.80 -7.50
CA TYR A 110 2.34 19.03 -7.30
C TYR A 110 2.63 17.62 -6.75
N TYR A 111 3.76 17.01 -7.13
CA TYR A 111 4.12 15.66 -6.74
C TYR A 111 4.56 15.56 -5.27
N THR A 112 5.14 16.64 -4.74
CA THR A 112 5.59 16.70 -3.33
C THR A 112 4.57 17.33 -2.38
N SER A 113 3.53 17.97 -2.91
CA SER A 113 2.55 18.73 -2.12
C SER A 113 1.64 17.89 -1.22
N VAL A 114 1.33 16.63 -1.60
CA VAL A 114 0.42 15.75 -0.85
C VAL A 114 0.92 14.31 -0.92
N ASP A 115 1.05 13.66 0.25
CA ASP A 115 1.21 12.20 0.29
C ASP A 115 -0.16 11.51 0.14
N ILE A 116 -0.40 10.95 -1.05
CA ILE A 116 -1.61 10.21 -1.37
C ILE A 116 -1.54 8.71 -1.02
N HIS A 117 -0.38 8.20 -0.59
CA HIS A 117 -0.15 6.76 -0.40
C HIS A 117 -0.21 6.30 1.06
N GLN A 118 -0.44 7.19 2.03
CA GLN A 118 -0.21 6.92 3.46
C GLN A 118 1.20 6.35 3.74
N HIS A 119 2.15 6.66 2.87
CA HIS A 119 3.55 6.31 3.00
C HIS A 119 4.22 7.50 3.69
N PRO A 120 4.63 7.42 4.96
CA PRO A 120 5.16 8.57 5.68
C PRO A 120 6.27 9.29 4.90
N GLY A 121 6.07 10.57 4.60
CA GLY A 121 6.99 11.41 3.83
C GLY A 121 6.73 11.40 2.31
N GLY A 122 6.00 10.42 1.79
CA GLY A 122 5.76 10.22 0.37
C GLY A 122 6.79 9.29 -0.29
N VAL A 123 6.48 8.83 -1.50
CA VAL A 123 7.36 7.90 -2.25
C VAL A 123 8.68 8.58 -2.67
N TRP A 124 8.73 9.90 -2.69
CA TRP A 124 9.87 10.69 -3.16
C TRP A 124 10.87 11.10 -2.06
N SER A 125 10.55 10.87 -0.79
CA SER A 125 11.21 11.57 0.31
C SER A 125 12.42 10.88 0.92
N GLU A 126 12.55 9.55 0.79
CA GLU A 126 13.62 8.79 1.44
C GLU A 126 14.31 7.85 0.43
N PRO A 127 15.61 7.54 0.60
CA PRO A 127 16.34 6.63 -0.31
C PRO A 127 15.67 5.26 -0.48
N VAL A 128 15.03 4.76 0.58
CA VAL A 128 14.33 3.46 0.59
C VAL A 128 12.86 3.56 0.19
N SER A 129 12.34 4.75 -0.11
CA SER A 129 10.92 4.94 -0.41
C SER A 129 10.46 4.14 -1.63
N GLY A 130 11.33 3.97 -2.64
CA GLY A 130 11.06 3.11 -3.80
C GLY A 130 10.85 1.64 -3.39
N LEU A 131 11.70 1.11 -2.50
CA LEU A 131 11.59 -0.26 -1.99
C LEU A 131 10.34 -0.46 -1.13
N ILE A 132 9.99 0.53 -0.31
CA ILE A 132 8.74 0.53 0.48
C ILE A 132 7.53 0.49 -0.46
N TYR A 133 7.56 1.27 -1.54
CA TYR A 133 6.48 1.32 -2.53
C TYR A 133 6.35 -0.02 -3.28
N GLU A 134 7.44 -0.55 -3.83
CA GLU A 134 7.48 -1.83 -4.54
C GLU A 134 6.92 -2.97 -3.68
N ARG A 135 7.36 -3.04 -2.41
CA ARG A 135 6.90 -4.08 -1.49
C ARG A 135 5.46 -3.87 -1.04
N GLY A 136 5.04 -2.62 -0.83
CA GLY A 136 3.67 -2.26 -0.46
C GLY A 136 2.65 -2.49 -1.57
N ALA A 137 3.07 -2.47 -2.82
CA ALA A 137 2.21 -2.74 -3.96
C ALA A 137 1.70 -4.20 -3.94
N ARG A 138 2.49 -5.16 -3.44
CA ARG A 138 2.10 -6.59 -3.26
C ARG A 138 0.89 -6.79 -2.35
N THR A 139 0.70 -5.93 -1.35
CA THR A 139 -0.46 -5.95 -0.46
C THR A 139 -1.52 -4.91 -0.86
N THR A 140 -1.29 -4.12 -1.91
CA THR A 140 -2.25 -3.11 -2.39
C THR A 140 -3.28 -3.72 -3.36
N THR A 141 -2.89 -4.70 -4.16
CA THR A 141 -3.75 -5.36 -5.16
C THR A 141 -3.72 -6.90 -5.01
N PRO A 142 -4.21 -7.44 -3.88
CA PRO A 142 -4.07 -8.86 -3.56
C PRO A 142 -4.80 -9.82 -4.53
N LEU A 143 -5.71 -9.29 -5.36
CA LEU A 143 -6.46 -10.05 -6.36
C LEU A 143 -5.77 -10.11 -7.74
N LEU A 144 -4.71 -9.32 -7.96
CA LEU A 144 -3.97 -9.32 -9.24
C LEU A 144 -2.98 -10.49 -9.38
N ASN A 145 -2.73 -11.31 -8.34
CA ASN A 145 -1.87 -12.50 -8.41
C ASN A 145 -0.53 -12.24 -9.19
N LYS A 146 -0.03 -13.21 -9.99
CA LYS A 146 1.26 -13.16 -10.71
C LYS A 146 1.49 -11.88 -11.51
N SER A 147 0.45 -11.21 -12.00
CA SER A 147 0.58 -10.00 -12.84
C SER A 147 1.06 -8.76 -12.07
N HIS A 148 1.16 -8.82 -10.74
CA HIS A 148 1.66 -7.70 -9.96
C HIS A 148 3.19 -7.59 -9.96
N ARG A 149 3.92 -8.73 -9.99
CA ARG A 149 5.38 -8.71 -10.23
C ARG A 149 5.68 -8.14 -11.62
N ASP A 150 4.94 -8.65 -12.61
CA ASP A 150 5.04 -8.20 -14.00
C ASP A 150 4.71 -6.72 -14.17
N LEU A 151 4.04 -6.04 -13.22
CA LEU A 151 3.67 -4.63 -13.37
C LEU A 151 4.89 -3.70 -13.24
N HIS A 152 5.88 -4.09 -12.44
CA HIS A 152 7.13 -3.34 -12.25
C HIS A 152 8.24 -3.82 -13.21
N ASP A 153 8.18 -5.09 -13.64
CA ASP A 153 9.12 -5.68 -14.60
C ASP A 153 8.66 -5.53 -16.07
N ARG A 154 7.45 -4.97 -16.29
CA ARG A 154 6.84 -4.82 -17.62
C ARG A 154 7.63 -3.96 -18.61
N PHE A 155 8.57 -3.18 -18.11
CA PHE A 155 9.43 -2.30 -18.90
C PHE A 155 10.86 -2.81 -19.01
N THR A 156 11.18 -3.96 -18.42
CA THR A 156 12.54 -4.55 -18.47
C THR A 156 12.70 -5.65 -19.50
N ASP A 157 11.59 -6.12 -20.10
CA ASP A 157 11.62 -7.04 -21.24
C ASP A 157 11.92 -6.25 -22.52
N SER A 158 13.21 -6.02 -22.79
CA SER A 158 13.74 -5.55 -24.10
C SER A 158 14.66 -6.62 -24.68
#